data_AF-A0A1H0MDI0-F1
#
_entry.id   AF-A0A1H0MDI0-F1
#
_cell.length_a   1.000
_cell.length_b   1.000
_cell.length_c   1.000
_cell.angle_alpha   90.00
_cell.angle_beta   90.00
_cell.angle_gamma   90.00
#
_symmetry.space_group_name_H-M   'P 1'
#
loop_
_entity.id
_entity.type
_entity.pdbx_description
1 polymer ?
#
loop_
_entity_poly.entity_id
_entity_poly.type
_entity_poly.pdbx_seq_one_letter_code
_entity_poly.pdbx_strand_id
1 'polypeptide(L)'
;MSYRNGVYVAFNGCGTAVPTKSDIAHYDMLKVWKANDDIDFTFVDSHEKTKSVRDTSDREKTLYPRLQERFRSSKVLFLIVTENTKNSS
;
A
#
# COMPACT_ATOMS: atom_id res chain seq x y z
N MET A 1 2.24 -17.59 14.97
CA MET A 1 2.59 -16.19 15.26
C MET A 1 2.94 -15.51 13.93
N SER A 2 2.13 -14.60 13.41
CA SER A 2 2.47 -13.87 12.18
C SER A 2 3.59 -12.89 12.48
N TYR A 3 4.77 -13.06 11.89
CA TYR A 3 5.87 -12.10 12.06
C TYR A 3 5.48 -10.75 11.48
N ARG A 4 5.47 -9.72 12.33
CA ARG A 4 5.25 -8.33 11.93
C ARG A 4 6.55 -7.74 11.41
N ASN A 5 6.82 -7.96 10.13
CA ASN A 5 7.97 -7.38 9.44
C ASN A 5 7.56 -6.49 8.26
N GLY A 6 6.27 -6.39 7.95
CA GLY A 6 5.79 -5.65 6.79
C GLY A 6 5.73 -4.15 7.00
N VAL A 7 5.85 -3.39 5.92
CA VAL A 7 5.59 -1.96 5.83
C VAL A 7 4.27 -1.78 5.07
N TYR A 8 3.29 -1.17 5.72
CA TYR A 8 2.03 -0.82 5.08
C TYR A 8 2.16 0.58 4.48
N VAL A 9 2.13 0.68 3.15
CA VAL A 9 2.18 1.96 2.45
C VAL A 9 0.77 2.47 2.19
N ALA A 10 0.42 3.66 2.70
CA ALA A 10 -0.84 4.33 2.43
C ALA A 10 -0.59 5.52 1.49
N PHE A 11 -1.41 5.65 0.45
CA PHE A 11 -1.31 6.72 -0.56
C PHE A 11 -2.69 7.03 -1.13
N ASN A 12 -2.87 8.23 -1.72
CA ASN A 12 -4.13 8.57 -2.38
C ASN A 12 -4.14 8.10 -3.84
N GLY A 13 -5.08 7.21 -4.17
CA GLY A 13 -5.31 6.76 -5.55
C GLY A 13 -5.93 7.80 -6.48
N CYS A 14 -6.32 8.98 -5.96
CA CYS A 14 -6.91 10.09 -6.72
C CYS A 14 -8.10 9.70 -7.62
N GLY A 15 -8.77 8.58 -7.32
CA GLY A 15 -9.87 8.04 -8.13
C GLY A 15 -9.48 7.64 -9.56
N THR A 16 -8.18 7.45 -9.85
CA THR A 16 -7.69 7.19 -11.20
C THR A 16 -6.72 6.00 -11.22
N ALA A 17 -6.89 5.13 -12.22
CA ALA A 17 -5.95 4.04 -12.48
C ALA A 17 -4.68 4.51 -13.22
N VAL A 18 -4.60 5.81 -13.55
CA VAL A 18 -3.42 6.38 -14.22
C VAL A 18 -2.34 6.64 -13.16
N PRO A 19 -1.19 5.95 -13.21
CA PRO A 19 -0.18 6.01 -12.15
C PRO A 19 0.50 7.38 -12.05
N THR A 20 0.58 8.13 -13.15
CA THR A 20 1.14 9.50 -13.16
C THR A 20 0.20 10.57 -12.61
N LYS A 21 -1.08 10.24 -12.39
CA LYS A 21 -2.09 11.15 -11.84
C LYS A 21 -2.53 10.78 -10.42
N SER A 22 -1.84 9.83 -9.79
CA SER A 22 -2.09 9.40 -8.42
C SER A 22 -0.78 9.23 -7.66
N ASP A 23 -0.87 9.18 -6.34
CA ASP A 23 0.31 9.04 -5.48
C ASP A 23 0.92 7.61 -5.55
N ILE A 24 0.33 6.73 -6.36
CA ILE A 24 0.81 5.36 -6.58
C ILE A 24 2.22 5.34 -7.19
N ALA A 25 2.59 6.37 -7.97
CA ALA A 25 3.93 6.47 -8.55
C ALA A 25 5.03 6.42 -7.47
N HIS A 26 4.78 7.04 -6.32
CA HIS A 26 5.72 6.99 -5.19
C HIS A 26 5.81 5.60 -4.56
N TYR A 27 4.68 4.89 -4.47
CA TYR A 27 4.67 3.50 -4.01
C TYR A 27 5.37 2.56 -5.00
N ASP A 28 5.19 2.74 -6.30
CA ASP A 28 5.89 1.97 -7.33
C ASP A 28 7.40 2.22 -7.31
N MET A 29 7.83 3.45 -7.00
CA MET A 29 9.25 3.77 -6.83
C MET A 29 9.90 3.01 -5.67
N LEU A 30 9.18 2.77 -4.56
CA LEU A 30 9.66 1.92 -3.47
C LEU A 30 9.89 0.47 -3.93
N LYS A 31 9.05 -0.04 -4.84
CA LYS A 31 9.25 -1.37 -5.44
C LYS A 31 10.45 -1.41 -6.35
N VAL A 32 10.65 -0.36 -7.17
CA VAL A 32 11.81 -0.26 -8.06
C VAL A 32 13.11 -0.24 -7.24
N TRP A 33 13.17 0.52 -6.14
CA TRP A 33 14.33 0.52 -5.25
C TRP A 33 14.58 -0.83 -4.61
N LYS A 34 13.52 -1.52 -4.16
CA LYS A 34 13.64 -2.89 -3.63
C LYS A 34 14.18 -3.88 -4.67
N ALA A 35 13.83 -3.69 -5.95
CA ALA A 35 14.28 -4.56 -7.04
C ALA A 35 15.68 -4.21 -7.56
N ASN A 36 16.28 -3.12 -7.09
CA ASN A 36 17.61 -2.71 -7.49
C ASN A 36 18.64 -3.20 -6.48
N ASP A 37 19.46 -4.18 -6.89
CA ASP A 37 20.49 -4.80 -6.04
C ASP A 37 21.63 -3.83 -5.68
N ASP A 38 21.79 -2.71 -6.40
CA ASP A 38 22.80 -1.69 -6.11
C ASP A 38 22.38 -0.70 -5.00
N ILE A 39 21.13 -0.80 -4.51
CA ILE A 39 20.60 0.05 -3.45
C ILE A 39 20.37 -0.81 -2.21
N ASP A 40 21.05 -0.50 -1.10
CA ASP A 40 20.79 -1.13 0.20
C ASP A 40 19.44 -0.65 0.76
N PHE A 41 18.36 -1.24 0.25
CA PHE A 41 16.98 -0.88 0.59
C PHE A 41 16.15 -2.11 0.94
N THR A 42 15.93 -2.32 2.25
CA THR A 42 15.09 -3.41 2.74
C THR A 42 13.62 -2.97 2.82
N PHE A 43 12.78 -3.49 1.92
CA PHE A 43 11.34 -3.20 1.92
C PHE A 43 10.49 -4.47 1.85
N VAL A 44 9.72 -4.72 2.90
CA VAL A 44 8.77 -5.84 2.98
C VAL A 44 7.37 -5.30 2.77
N ASP A 45 6.87 -5.38 1.54
CA ASP A 45 5.56 -4.85 1.18
C ASP A 45 4.42 -5.68 1.79
N SER A 46 3.60 -5.06 2.63
CA SER A 46 2.41 -5.70 3.21
C SER A 46 1.26 -5.86 2.21
N HIS A 47 1.27 -5.15 1.08
CA HIS A 47 0.25 -5.28 0.04
C HIS A 47 0.39 -6.58 -0.76
N GLU A 48 1.60 -7.09 -0.95
CA GLU A 48 1.85 -8.37 -1.64
C GLU A 48 1.35 -9.59 -0.85
N LYS A 49 1.20 -9.46 0.47
CA LYS A 49 0.80 -10.56 1.36
C LYS A 49 -0.69 -10.91 1.29
N THR A 50 -1.50 -10.15 0.57
CA THR A 50 -2.96 -10.35 0.52
C THR A 50 -3.52 -10.09 -0.89
N LYS A 51 -4.56 -10.83 -1.27
CA LYS A 51 -5.21 -10.69 -2.59
C LYS A 51 -5.71 -9.25 -2.81
N SER A 52 -5.58 -8.76 -4.04
CA SER A 52 -6.14 -7.47 -4.48
C SER A 52 -7.64 -7.39 -4.17
N VAL A 53 -8.06 -6.30 -3.51
CA VAL A 53 -9.47 -6.04 -3.23
C VAL A 53 -10.03 -5.32 -4.45
N ARG A 54 -10.98 -5.95 -5.15
CA ARG A 54 -11.65 -5.34 -6.32
C ARG A 54 -12.67 -4.31 -5.86
N ASP A 55 -12.91 -3.27 -6.65
CA ASP A 55 -13.92 -2.23 -6.36
C ASP A 55 -15.34 -2.77 -6.14
N THR A 56 -15.66 -3.95 -6.67
CA THR A 56 -16.96 -4.62 -6.49
C THR A 56 -17.08 -5.38 -5.16
N SER A 57 -16.07 -5.30 -4.29
CA SER A 57 -16.04 -6.08 -3.04
C SER A 57 -16.90 -5.42 -1.98
N ASP A 58 -17.68 -6.23 -1.26
CA ASP A 58 -18.46 -5.79 -0.09
C ASP A 58 -17.52 -5.12 0.93
N ARG A 59 -17.75 -3.84 1.22
CA ARG A 59 -16.90 -3.00 2.09
C ARG A 59 -16.72 -3.62 3.47
N GLU A 60 -17.81 -4.13 4.05
CA GLU A 60 -17.81 -4.66 5.41
C GLU A 60 -17.22 -6.07 5.48
N LYS A 61 -17.57 -6.92 4.52
CA LYS A 61 -17.19 -8.33 4.56
C LYS A 61 -15.82 -8.60 3.96
N THR A 62 -15.32 -7.71 3.11
CA THR A 62 -14.13 -7.98 2.30
C THR A 62 -13.08 -6.89 2.44
N LEU A 63 -13.42 -5.62 2.33
CA LEU A 63 -12.43 -4.54 2.34
C LEU A 63 -11.85 -4.33 3.75
N TYR A 64 -12.70 -4.11 4.77
CA TYR A 64 -12.21 -3.85 6.14
C TYR A 64 -11.40 -5.01 6.73
N PRO A 65 -11.83 -6.28 6.65
CA PRO A 65 -11.05 -7.38 7.20
C PRO A 65 -9.67 -7.51 6.55
N ARG A 66 -9.56 -7.25 5.24
CA ARG A 66 -8.30 -7.29 4.50
C ARG A 66 -7.36 -6.15 4.89
N LEU A 67 -7.89 -4.94 5.06
CA LEU A 67 -7.10 -3.80 5.55
C LEU A 67 -6.59 -4.07 6.98
N GLN A 68 -7.43 -4.62 7.84
CA GLN A 68 -7.04 -5.00 9.21
C GLN A 68 -5.99 -6.12 9.20
N GLU A 69 -6.10 -7.11 8.31
CA GLU A 69 -5.12 -8.19 8.12
C GLU A 69 -3.76 -7.62 7.69
N ARG A 70 -3.73 -6.75 6.66
CA ARG A 70 -2.53 -6.05 6.22
C ARG A 70 -1.90 -5.25 7.36
N PHE A 71 -2.69 -4.48 8.08
CA PHE A 71 -2.21 -3.66 9.19
C PHE A 71 -1.65 -4.50 10.34
N ARG A 72 -2.33 -5.59 10.73
CA ARG A 72 -1.87 -6.51 11.78
C ARG A 72 -0.58 -7.24 11.42
N SER A 73 -0.30 -7.43 10.13
CA SER A 73 0.95 -8.03 9.62
C SER A 73 2.10 -7.02 9.46
N SER A 74 1.83 -5.73 9.66
CA SER A 74 2.78 -4.64 9.47
C SER A 74 3.37 -4.16 10.80
N LYS A 75 4.63 -3.72 10.76
CA LYS A 75 5.32 -3.07 11.89
C LYS A 75 5.33 -1.56 11.74
N VAL A 76 5.30 -1.06 10.51
CA VAL A 76 5.40 0.37 10.18
C VAL A 76 4.29 0.75 9.21
N LEU A 77 3.69 1.92 9.44
CA LEU A 77 2.83 2.62 8.49
C LEU A 77 3.67 3.70 7.79
N PHE A 78 3.75 3.62 6.46
CA PHE A 78 4.41 4.63 5.63
C PHE A 78 3.33 5.38 4.86
N LEU A 79 3.07 6.63 5.24
CA LEU A 79 2.03 7.46 4.64
C LEU A 79 2.66 8.43 3.65
N ILE A 80 2.19 8.37 2.40
CA ILE A 80 2.58 9.29 1.33
C ILE A 80 1.55 10.42 1.29
N VAL A 81 2.03 11.64 1.52
CA VAL A 81 1.20 12.86 1.51
C VAL A 81 1.71 13.79 0.42
N THR A 82 0.84 14.12 -0.52
CA THR A 82 1.09 15.07 -1.62
C THR A 82 0.00 16.14 -1.62
N GLU A 83 0.12 17.14 -2.49
CA GLU A 83 -0.93 18.16 -2.71
C GLU A 83 -2.27 17.55 -3.17
N ASN A 84 -2.22 16.37 -3.77
CA ASN A 84 -3.40 15.64 -4.22
C ASN A 84 -4.02 14.78 -3.12
N THR A 85 -3.38 14.62 -1.96
CA THR A 85 -3.94 13.91 -0.81
C THR A 85 -5.12 14.68 -0.24
N LYS A 86 -6.29 14.45 -0.83
CA LYS A 86 -7.57 15.01 -0.40
C LYS A 86 -8.32 14.00 0.45
N ASN A 87 -9.20 14.51 1.31
CA ASN A 87 -10.02 13.68 2.18
C ASN A 87 -10.89 12.76 1.32
N SER A 88 -10.59 11.46 1.29
CA SER A 88 -11.40 10.46 0.61
C SER A 88 -12.29 9.76 1.65
N SER A 89 -13.59 10.07 1.60
CA SER A 89 -14.63 9.49 2.45
C SER A 89 -15.04 8.07 2.01
#